data_AF-A0A1Y5TZK1-F1
#
_entry.id   AF-A0A1Y5TZK1-F1
#
_cell.length_a   1.000
_cell.length_b   1.000
_cell.length_c   1.000
_cell.angle_alpha   90.00
_cell.angle_beta   90.00
_cell.angle_gamma   90.00
#
_symmetry.space_group_name_H-M   'P 1'
#
loop_
_entity.id
_entity.type
_entity.pdbx_description
1 polymer ?
#
loop_
_entity_poly.entity_id
_entity_poly.type
_entity_poly.pdbx_seq_one_letter_code
_entity_poly.pdbx_strand_id
1 'polypeptide(L)'
;MGKTTPAQAATRGESRRYYQVSNILMQRIEEGVYKLGELLPTEVELCEEFEISRYTVREALRRLIEAGLVTRRQGSGTQIIATQKYTNYAHTMRSLSELFEYASDTVISFDLIEERLPAPELARHFGDRAEESWLYMEGVRTDREGKRPICFTRVFIDTRFNGIVGELQSHGSAIYALIEDRYKINVDDVEQEIRALPITKAAAKKLDVPQREYAVQMVRRYVSSEGKLILVSISDHPSSRFSYTMHLRREGMKGSS
;
A
#
# COMPACT_ATOMS: atom_id res chain seq x y z
N MET A 1 12.84 13.99 -23.61
CA MET A 1 13.83 13.46 -22.65
C MET A 1 14.05 14.49 -21.54
N GLY A 2 13.22 14.47 -20.50
CA GLY A 2 13.40 15.34 -19.33
C GLY A 2 14.37 14.68 -18.35
N LYS A 3 15.53 15.30 -18.12
CA LYS A 3 16.56 14.80 -17.20
C LYS A 3 16.02 14.83 -15.77
N THR A 4 16.05 13.70 -15.07
CA THR A 4 15.78 13.63 -13.62
C THR A 4 16.78 14.50 -12.88
N THR A 5 16.30 15.46 -12.09
CA THR A 5 17.14 16.37 -11.30
C THR A 5 17.86 15.58 -10.20
N PRO A 6 19.15 15.85 -9.89
CA PRO A 6 19.92 15.10 -8.87
C PRO A 6 19.24 15.00 -7.50
N ALA A 7 18.45 16.01 -7.11
CA ALA A 7 17.67 16.01 -5.88
C ALA A 7 16.56 14.94 -5.85
N GLN A 8 15.84 14.73 -6.96
CA GLN A 8 14.77 13.73 -7.06
C GLN A 8 15.32 12.29 -7.08
N ALA A 9 16.50 12.09 -7.67
CA ALA A 9 17.20 10.80 -7.64
C ALA A 9 17.73 10.45 -6.24
N ALA A 10 18.24 11.45 -5.51
CA ALA A 10 18.72 11.28 -4.14
C ALA A 10 17.56 10.93 -3.18
N THR A 11 16.44 11.65 -3.23
CA THR A 11 15.27 11.37 -2.37
C THR A 11 14.65 10.00 -2.66
N ARG A 12 14.65 9.56 -3.92
CA ARG A 12 14.18 8.22 -4.33
C ARG A 12 15.13 7.11 -3.86
N GLY A 13 16.43 7.37 -3.86
CA GLY A 13 17.45 6.46 -3.34
C GLY A 13 17.37 6.29 -1.81
N GLU A 14 17.19 7.40 -1.08
CA GLU A 14 17.02 7.38 0.38
C GLU A 14 15.73 6.69 0.80
N SER A 15 14.63 6.93 0.07
CA SER A 15 13.35 6.25 0.30
C SER A 15 13.52 4.73 0.18
N ARG A 16 14.19 4.28 -0.88
CA ARG A 16 14.47 2.85 -1.08
C ARG A 16 15.34 2.23 0.02
N ARG A 17 16.31 2.97 0.56
CA ARG A 17 17.26 2.44 1.57
C ARG A 17 16.62 2.22 2.94
N TYR A 18 15.81 3.16 3.45
CA TYR A 18 15.19 2.94 4.76
C TYR A 18 14.19 1.77 4.74
N TYR A 19 13.49 1.57 3.62
CA TYR A 19 12.64 0.41 3.40
C TYR A 19 13.42 -0.91 3.42
N GLN A 20 14.56 -0.97 2.74
CA GLN A 20 15.42 -2.16 2.75
C GLN A 20 15.86 -2.52 4.17
N VAL A 21 16.34 -1.53 4.94
CA VAL A 21 16.74 -1.74 6.33
C VAL A 21 15.54 -2.17 7.19
N SER A 22 14.39 -1.54 7.00
CA SER A 22 13.15 -1.93 7.68
C SER A 22 12.80 -3.39 7.42
N ASN A 23 12.80 -3.83 6.16
CA ASN A 23 12.48 -5.20 5.79
C ASN A 23 13.48 -6.20 6.36
N ILE A 24 14.79 -5.89 6.34
CA ILE A 24 15.82 -6.72 6.97
C ILE A 24 15.58 -6.86 8.47
N LEU A 25 15.31 -5.76 9.17
CA LEU A 25 15.05 -5.81 10.61
C LEU A 25 13.76 -6.57 10.94
N MET A 26 12.70 -6.42 10.14
CA MET A 26 11.48 -7.21 10.29
C MET A 26 11.74 -8.71 10.10
N GLN A 27 12.51 -9.08 9.08
CA GLN A 27 12.88 -10.48 8.83
C GLN A 27 13.69 -11.06 9.99
N ARG A 28 14.67 -10.31 10.52
CA ARG A 28 15.44 -10.74 11.69
C ARG A 28 14.58 -10.97 12.93
N ILE A 29 13.56 -10.13 13.14
CA ILE A 29 12.58 -10.33 14.23
C ILE A 29 11.76 -11.61 13.98
N GLU A 30 11.31 -11.85 12.75
CA GLU A 30 10.53 -13.04 12.37
C GLU A 30 11.34 -14.34 12.49
N GLU A 31 12.64 -14.29 12.15
CA GLU A 31 13.60 -15.39 12.29
C GLU A 31 14.08 -15.59 13.74
N GLY A 32 13.67 -14.73 14.68
CA GLY A 32 14.01 -14.85 16.10
C GLY A 32 15.43 -14.40 16.45
N VAL A 33 16.10 -13.65 15.57
CA VAL A 33 17.40 -13.00 15.87
C VAL A 33 17.26 -12.04 17.05
N TYR A 34 16.13 -11.33 17.13
CA TYR A 34 15.75 -10.50 18.27
C TYR A 34 14.52 -11.11 18.95
N LYS A 35 14.59 -11.34 20.26
CA LYS A 35 13.51 -11.98 21.01
C LYS A 35 12.51 -10.95 21.53
N LEU A 36 11.30 -11.44 21.84
CA LEU A 36 10.28 -10.64 22.48
C LEU A 36 10.81 -10.01 23.79
N GLY A 37 10.62 -8.71 23.95
CA GLY A 37 11.09 -7.95 25.10
C GLY A 37 12.53 -7.46 25.02
N GLU A 38 13.34 -7.93 24.06
CA GLU A 38 14.71 -7.45 23.85
C GLU A 38 14.74 -6.05 23.21
N LEU A 39 15.88 -5.38 23.31
CA LEU A 39 16.12 -4.11 22.63
C LEU A 39 16.78 -4.36 21.27
N LEU A 40 16.31 -3.65 20.25
CA LEU A 40 17.05 -3.52 19.01
C LEU A 40 18.37 -2.78 19.24
N PRO A 41 19.36 -2.97 18.34
CA PRO A 41 20.53 -2.09 18.29
C PRO A 41 20.12 -0.63 18.23
N THR A 42 20.94 0.23 18.84
CA THR A 42 20.72 1.66 18.90
C THR A 42 20.74 2.30 17.51
N GLU A 43 20.20 3.52 17.40
CA GLU A 43 20.24 4.27 16.13
C GLU A 43 21.67 4.43 15.59
N VAL A 44 22.67 4.52 16.47
CA VAL A 44 24.08 4.66 16.10
C VAL A 44 24.62 3.35 15.54
N GLU A 45 24.41 2.24 16.25
CA GLU A 45 24.83 0.91 15.79
C GLU A 45 24.18 0.54 14.45
N LEU A 46 22.90 0.87 14.26
CA LEU A 46 22.21 0.65 12.98
C LEU A 46 22.74 1.56 11.86
N CYS A 47 23.20 2.78 12.16
CA CYS A 47 23.83 3.63 11.16
C CYS A 47 25.16 3.03 10.68
N GLU A 48 25.94 2.50 11.62
CA GLU A 48 27.23 1.85 11.35
C GLU A 48 27.03 0.53 10.59
N GLU A 49 26.09 -0.30 11.02
CA GLU A 49 25.82 -1.60 10.39
C GLU A 49 25.37 -1.47 8.93
N PHE A 50 24.46 -0.53 8.67
CA PHE A 50 23.84 -0.39 7.35
C PHE A 50 24.47 0.72 6.50
N GLU A 51 25.50 1.42 7.00
CA GLU A 51 26.16 2.55 6.33
C GLU A 51 25.16 3.62 5.83
N ILE A 52 24.20 3.99 6.68
CA ILE A 52 23.14 4.96 6.35
C ILE A 52 23.03 6.10 7.35
N SER A 53 22.34 7.16 6.93
CA SER A 53 22.09 8.32 7.79
C SER A 53 21.15 7.97 8.94
N ARG A 54 21.30 8.68 10.07
CA ARG A 54 20.37 8.60 11.21
C ARG A 54 18.93 8.86 10.82
N TYR A 55 18.71 9.73 9.84
CA TYR A 55 17.37 9.97 9.29
C TYR A 55 16.80 8.68 8.69
N THR A 56 17.56 8.01 7.83
CA THR A 56 17.18 6.73 7.20
C THR A 56 16.90 5.65 8.25
N VAL A 57 17.74 5.52 9.28
CA VAL A 57 17.49 4.57 10.39
C VAL A 57 16.19 4.89 11.12
N ARG A 58 15.93 6.17 11.40
CA ARG A 58 14.69 6.60 12.07
C ARG A 58 13.43 6.30 11.26
N GLU A 59 13.49 6.48 9.94
CA GLU A 59 12.39 6.11 9.05
C GLU A 59 12.19 4.59 9.01
N ALA A 60 13.28 3.80 8.99
CA ALA A 60 13.21 2.35 9.07
C ALA A 60 12.58 1.87 10.39
N LEU A 61 13.01 2.42 11.53
CA LEU A 61 12.47 2.10 12.84
C LEU A 61 11.02 2.56 13.00
N ARG A 62 10.64 3.69 12.40
CA ARG A 62 9.23 4.13 12.38
C ARG A 62 8.34 3.08 11.73
N ARG A 63 8.76 2.49 10.61
CA ARG A 63 8.01 1.40 9.97
C ARG A 63 7.86 0.18 10.87
N LEU A 64 8.87 -0.17 11.67
CA LEU A 64 8.75 -1.26 12.64
C LEU A 64 7.74 -0.94 13.76
N ILE A 65 7.69 0.32 14.19
CA ILE A 65 6.69 0.80 15.16
C ILE A 65 5.29 0.75 14.54
N GLU A 66 5.13 1.24 13.30
CA GLU A 66 3.87 1.21 12.56
C GLU A 66 3.37 -0.22 12.28
N ALA A 67 4.31 -1.16 12.06
CA ALA A 67 4.01 -2.59 11.93
C ALA A 67 3.67 -3.28 13.28
N GLY A 68 3.72 -2.54 14.40
CA GLY A 68 3.42 -3.07 15.73
C GLY A 68 4.46 -4.05 16.26
N LEU A 69 5.65 -4.11 15.67
CA LEU A 69 6.73 -5.03 16.05
C LEU A 69 7.54 -4.49 17.23
N VAL A 70 7.70 -3.17 17.30
CA VAL A 70 8.54 -2.52 18.31
C VAL A 70 7.87 -1.31 18.93
N THR A 71 8.28 -0.97 20.15
CA THR A 71 7.90 0.27 20.83
C THR A 71 9.15 1.06 21.21
N ARG A 72 9.02 2.38 21.29
CA ARG A 72 10.11 3.27 21.70
C ARG A 72 9.74 3.96 23.00
N ARG A 73 10.58 3.82 24.02
CA ARG A 73 10.49 4.58 25.28
C ARG A 73 11.68 5.53 25.36
N GLN A 74 11.41 6.80 25.66
CA GLN A 74 12.45 7.81 25.78
C GLN A 74 13.49 7.38 26.83
N GLY A 75 14.76 7.31 26.42
CA GLY A 75 15.87 6.89 27.29
C GLY A 75 16.06 5.38 27.46
N SER A 76 15.21 4.52 26.88
CA SER A 76 15.29 3.05 27.06
C SER A 76 15.53 2.25 25.78
N GLY A 77 15.68 2.92 24.63
CA GLY A 77 15.87 2.26 23.33
C GLY A 77 14.57 1.80 22.67
N THR A 78 14.69 0.93 21.67
CA THR A 78 13.58 0.39 20.88
C THR A 78 13.37 -1.07 21.26
N GLN A 79 12.26 -1.39 21.90
CA GLN A 79 11.97 -2.72 22.44
C GLN A 79 11.09 -3.53 21.50
N ILE A 80 11.40 -4.81 21.30
CA ILE A 80 10.56 -5.78 20.59
C ILE A 80 9.31 -6.08 21.42
N ILE A 81 8.13 -5.84 20.86
CA ILE A 81 6.83 -6.12 21.50
C ILE A 81 6.01 -7.18 20.77
N ALA A 82 6.45 -7.58 19.57
CA ALA A 82 5.89 -8.71 18.83
C ALA A 82 6.97 -9.35 17.93
N THR A 83 6.97 -10.68 17.83
CA THR A 83 7.90 -11.45 16.97
C THR A 83 7.28 -11.87 15.64
N GLN A 84 5.97 -11.74 15.53
CA GLN A 84 5.25 -11.77 14.28
C GLN A 84 4.63 -10.39 14.11
N LYS A 85 4.51 -9.92 12.87
CA LYS A 85 3.65 -8.77 12.58
C LYS A 85 2.32 -9.07 13.26
N TYR A 86 1.65 -8.04 13.82
CA TYR A 86 0.20 -8.19 13.93
C TYR A 86 -0.25 -8.77 12.59
N THR A 87 -1.04 -9.83 12.58
CA THR A 87 -1.56 -10.43 11.33
C THR A 87 -2.35 -9.41 10.50
N ASN A 88 -2.50 -8.19 11.01
CA ASN A 88 -3.00 -7.00 10.39
C ASN A 88 -1.93 -6.32 9.52
N TYR A 89 -2.12 -6.40 8.21
CA TYR A 89 -1.49 -5.52 7.24
C TYR A 89 -1.84 -4.06 7.62
N ALA A 90 -0.96 -3.39 8.36
CA ALA A 90 -1.13 -2.01 8.80
C ALA A 90 -0.66 -1.07 7.68
N HIS A 91 -1.59 -0.39 7.01
CA HIS A 91 -1.25 0.60 5.99
C HIS A 91 -1.23 2.00 6.56
N THR A 92 -0.05 2.61 6.54
CA THR A 92 0.14 4.06 6.45
C THR A 92 0.40 4.37 4.98
N MET A 93 -0.43 5.19 4.34
CA MET A 93 -0.15 5.71 3.00
C MET A 93 -0.41 7.22 3.00
N ARG A 94 0.64 8.02 2.76
CA ARG A 94 0.56 9.49 2.75
C ARG A 94 0.94 10.11 1.42
N SER A 95 1.36 9.29 0.45
CA SER A 95 1.84 9.76 -0.86
C SER A 95 1.58 8.74 -1.97
N LEU A 96 1.58 9.21 -3.23
CA LEU A 96 1.56 8.35 -4.41
C LEU A 96 2.79 7.43 -4.50
N SER A 97 3.93 7.85 -3.93
CA SER A 97 5.14 7.01 -3.85
C SER A 97 4.92 5.77 -2.97
N GLU A 98 4.24 5.92 -1.83
CA GLU A 98 3.90 4.80 -0.95
C GLU A 98 2.86 3.85 -1.59
N LEU A 99 2.00 4.38 -2.47
CA LEU A 99 1.09 3.56 -3.29
C LEU A 99 1.85 2.72 -4.32
N PHE A 100 2.86 3.31 -4.97
CA PHE A 100 3.74 2.59 -5.89
C PHE A 100 4.50 1.47 -5.19
N GLU A 101 5.07 1.76 -4.02
CA GLU A 101 5.81 0.77 -3.22
C GLU A 101 4.91 -0.40 -2.82
N TYR A 102 3.68 -0.13 -2.37
CA TYR A 102 2.71 -1.19 -2.10
C TYR A 102 2.43 -2.07 -3.32
N ALA A 103 2.25 -1.46 -4.49
CA ALA A 103 2.05 -2.21 -5.72
C ALA A 103 3.26 -3.05 -6.10
N SER A 104 4.49 -2.60 -5.80
CA SER A 104 5.72 -3.34 -6.10
C SER A 104 5.99 -4.53 -5.16
N ASP A 105 5.46 -4.50 -3.94
CA ASP A 105 5.62 -5.56 -2.93
C ASP A 105 4.44 -6.56 -2.91
N THR A 106 3.47 -6.40 -3.79
CA THR A 106 2.28 -7.27 -3.88
C THR A 106 1.98 -7.66 -5.32
N VAL A 107 1.28 -8.77 -5.50
CA VAL A 107 0.87 -9.25 -6.83
C VAL A 107 -0.64 -9.34 -6.85
N ILE A 108 -1.28 -8.99 -7.98
CA ILE A 108 -2.71 -9.24 -8.19
C ILE A 108 -2.85 -10.35 -9.22
N SER A 109 -3.57 -11.41 -8.85
CA SER A 109 -4.05 -12.41 -9.80
C SER A 109 -5.47 -12.05 -10.21
N PHE A 110 -5.67 -11.61 -11.45
CA PHE A 110 -6.99 -11.34 -12.01
C PHE A 110 -7.61 -12.62 -12.58
N ASP A 111 -8.84 -12.93 -12.15
CA ASP A 111 -9.56 -14.13 -12.56
C ASP A 111 -10.65 -13.83 -13.60
N LEU A 112 -11.02 -12.54 -13.73
CA LEU A 112 -12.05 -12.06 -14.66
C LEU A 112 -11.64 -10.69 -15.18
N ILE A 113 -11.78 -10.52 -16.49
CA ILE A 113 -11.57 -9.27 -17.23
C ILE A 113 -12.70 -9.17 -18.24
N GLU A 114 -13.50 -8.12 -18.18
CA GLU A 114 -14.64 -7.88 -19.07
C GLU A 114 -14.95 -6.38 -19.16
N GLU A 115 -15.74 -5.97 -20.15
CA GLU A 115 -16.34 -4.63 -20.14
C GLU A 115 -17.71 -4.69 -19.46
N ARG A 116 -17.97 -3.78 -18.52
CA ARG A 116 -19.27 -3.70 -17.85
C ARG A 116 -19.56 -2.32 -17.26
N LEU A 117 -20.83 -2.06 -17.02
CA LEU A 117 -21.29 -0.93 -16.21
C LEU A 117 -20.97 -1.16 -14.72
N PRO A 118 -20.67 -0.10 -13.96
CA PRO A 118 -20.68 -0.15 -12.51
C PRO A 118 -22.04 -0.63 -11.98
N ALA A 119 -22.01 -1.50 -10.97
CA ALA A 119 -23.23 -1.88 -10.26
C ALA A 119 -23.85 -0.64 -9.58
N PRO A 120 -25.18 -0.56 -9.41
CA PRO A 120 -25.85 0.62 -8.84
C PRO A 120 -25.28 1.06 -7.49
N GLU A 121 -24.90 0.11 -6.63
CA GLU A 121 -24.28 0.40 -5.33
C GLU A 121 -22.89 1.06 -5.43
N LEU A 122 -22.23 0.93 -6.58
CA LEU A 122 -20.92 1.53 -6.86
C LEU A 122 -21.01 2.84 -7.64
N ALA A 123 -22.17 3.17 -8.21
CA ALA A 123 -22.37 4.32 -9.12
C ALA A 123 -21.80 5.63 -8.57
N ARG A 124 -21.94 5.89 -7.27
CA ARG A 124 -21.41 7.07 -6.58
C ARG A 124 -19.89 7.28 -6.73
N HIS A 125 -19.14 6.22 -7.04
CA HIS A 125 -17.70 6.29 -7.24
C HIS A 125 -17.30 6.76 -8.64
N PHE A 126 -18.24 6.80 -9.56
CA PHE A 126 -18.03 7.13 -10.97
C PHE A 126 -18.60 8.50 -11.35
N GLY A 127 -19.41 9.12 -10.48
CA GLY A 127 -20.06 10.40 -10.74
C GLY A 127 -20.97 10.31 -11.97
N ASP A 128 -20.89 11.31 -12.85
CA ASP A 128 -21.68 11.39 -14.08
C ASP A 128 -21.37 10.26 -15.08
N ARG A 129 -20.30 9.50 -14.85
CA ARG A 129 -19.85 8.40 -15.72
C ARG A 129 -20.31 7.02 -15.24
N ALA A 130 -21.27 6.97 -14.31
CA ALA A 130 -21.80 5.72 -13.78
C ALA A 130 -22.60 4.89 -14.82
N GLU A 131 -23.09 5.54 -15.89
CA GLU A 131 -23.82 4.89 -16.98
C GLU A 131 -22.92 4.54 -18.19
N GLU A 132 -21.61 4.69 -18.04
CA GLU A 132 -20.63 4.30 -19.06
C GLU A 132 -20.15 2.86 -18.85
N SER A 133 -19.64 2.22 -19.91
CA SER A 133 -18.93 0.95 -19.83
C SER A 133 -17.48 1.18 -19.39
N TRP A 134 -16.99 0.32 -18.50
CA TRP A 134 -15.63 0.34 -17.97
C TRP A 134 -14.99 -1.03 -18.19
N LEU A 135 -13.68 -1.04 -18.43
CA LEU A 135 -12.90 -2.25 -18.34
C LEU A 135 -12.85 -2.68 -16.87
N TYR A 136 -13.59 -3.73 -16.55
CA TYR A 136 -13.66 -4.31 -15.23
C TYR A 136 -12.75 -5.50 -15.08
N MET A 137 -12.08 -5.57 -13.93
CA MET A 137 -11.25 -6.71 -13.56
C MET A 137 -11.44 -7.02 -12.08
N GLU A 138 -11.38 -8.29 -11.73
CA GLU A 138 -11.39 -8.71 -10.34
C GLU A 138 -10.39 -9.83 -10.04
N GLY A 139 -9.84 -9.79 -8.83
CA GLY A 139 -8.73 -10.65 -8.48
C GLY A 139 -8.38 -10.61 -7.01
N VAL A 140 -7.50 -11.52 -6.61
CA VAL A 140 -6.93 -11.54 -5.27
C VAL A 140 -5.57 -10.89 -5.31
N ARG A 141 -5.35 -9.93 -4.42
CA ARG A 141 -4.02 -9.40 -4.15
C ARG A 141 -3.34 -10.25 -3.09
N THR A 142 -2.11 -10.66 -3.37
CA THR A 142 -1.26 -11.43 -2.46
C THR A 142 0.02 -10.68 -2.13
N ASP A 143 0.77 -11.20 -1.17
CA ASP A 143 2.19 -10.86 -1.03
C ASP A 143 2.99 -11.19 -2.31
N ARG A 144 4.23 -10.70 -2.36
CA ARG A 144 5.14 -10.90 -3.50
C ARG A 144 5.38 -12.37 -3.85
N GLU A 145 5.25 -13.28 -2.88
CA GLU A 145 5.42 -14.72 -3.08
C GLU A 145 4.15 -15.43 -3.60
N GLY A 146 3.02 -14.72 -3.69
CA GLY A 146 1.75 -15.32 -4.13
C GLY A 146 1.07 -16.20 -3.08
N LYS A 147 1.56 -16.23 -1.84
CA LYS A 147 1.15 -17.21 -0.82
C LYS A 147 0.06 -16.67 0.10
N ARG A 148 0.15 -15.40 0.48
CA ARG A 148 -0.74 -14.82 1.50
C ARG A 148 -1.76 -13.89 0.85
N PRO A 149 -3.06 -14.23 0.84
CA PRO A 149 -4.10 -13.35 0.32
C PRO A 149 -4.30 -12.14 1.26
N ILE A 150 -4.20 -10.95 0.69
CA ILE A 150 -4.29 -9.66 1.38
C ILE A 150 -5.70 -9.08 1.25
N CYS A 151 -6.22 -9.04 0.02
CA CYS A 151 -7.56 -8.51 -0.26
C CYS A 151 -8.11 -9.01 -1.58
N PHE A 152 -9.44 -8.90 -1.70
CA PHE A 152 -10.13 -9.06 -2.96
C PHE A 152 -10.28 -7.69 -3.59
N THR A 153 -9.71 -7.50 -4.78
CA THR A 153 -9.69 -6.23 -5.48
C THR A 153 -10.54 -6.30 -6.74
N ARG A 154 -11.35 -5.27 -6.91
CA ARG A 154 -12.13 -4.95 -8.10
C ARG A 154 -11.59 -3.65 -8.68
N VAL A 155 -11.31 -3.64 -9.97
CA VAL A 155 -10.75 -2.48 -10.68
C VAL A 155 -11.64 -2.17 -11.86
N PHE A 156 -11.98 -0.90 -12.01
CA PHE A 156 -12.66 -0.35 -13.17
C PHE A 156 -11.70 0.66 -13.80
N ILE A 157 -11.36 0.43 -15.07
CA ILE A 157 -10.46 1.28 -15.84
C ILE A 157 -11.25 1.87 -16.99
N ASP A 158 -11.05 3.15 -17.24
CA ASP A 158 -11.61 3.78 -18.42
C ASP A 158 -11.22 2.99 -19.69
N THR A 159 -12.20 2.67 -20.54
CA THR A 159 -12.00 1.80 -21.71
C THR A 159 -10.98 2.34 -22.71
N ARG A 160 -10.70 3.64 -22.68
CA ARG A 160 -9.61 4.26 -23.46
C ARG A 160 -8.23 3.69 -23.11
N PHE A 161 -8.08 3.05 -21.96
CA PHE A 161 -6.82 2.45 -21.49
C PHE A 161 -6.79 0.92 -21.60
N ASN A 162 -7.67 0.30 -22.39
CA ASN A 162 -7.72 -1.16 -22.57
C ASN A 162 -6.41 -1.80 -23.04
N GLY A 163 -5.53 -1.02 -23.68
CA GLY A 163 -4.26 -1.48 -24.23
C GLY A 163 -3.24 -1.93 -23.18
N ILE A 164 -3.49 -1.69 -21.88
CA ILE A 164 -2.62 -2.20 -20.80
C ILE A 164 -2.89 -3.65 -20.43
N VAL A 165 -4.02 -4.25 -20.85
CA VAL A 165 -4.48 -5.56 -20.35
C VAL A 165 -3.42 -6.65 -20.51
N GLY A 166 -2.72 -6.69 -21.65
CA GLY A 166 -1.65 -7.67 -21.88
C GLY A 166 -0.43 -7.51 -20.94
N GLU A 167 -0.21 -6.31 -20.41
CA GLU A 167 0.94 -6.00 -19.54
C GLU A 167 0.64 -6.25 -18.06
N LEU A 168 -0.65 -6.23 -17.66
CA LEU A 168 -1.10 -6.44 -16.29
C LEU A 168 -0.75 -7.83 -15.74
N GLN A 169 -0.67 -8.84 -16.61
CA GLN A 169 -0.28 -10.20 -16.21
C GLN A 169 1.24 -10.36 -16.04
N SER A 170 2.03 -9.42 -16.59
CA SER A 170 3.48 -9.56 -16.75
C SER A 170 4.29 -8.67 -15.80
N HIS A 171 3.68 -7.61 -15.27
CA HIS A 171 4.38 -6.60 -14.47
C HIS A 171 3.77 -6.46 -13.08
N GLY A 172 4.60 -6.62 -12.04
CA GLY A 172 4.25 -6.26 -10.65
C GLY A 172 4.22 -4.74 -10.40
N SER A 173 3.79 -3.95 -11.39
CA SER A 173 3.69 -2.50 -11.31
C SER A 173 2.26 -2.06 -11.02
N ALA A 174 2.10 -0.87 -10.44
CA ALA A 174 0.78 -0.30 -10.21
C ALA A 174 0.05 -0.03 -11.53
N ILE A 175 -1.24 -0.35 -11.60
CA ILE A 175 -2.08 -0.16 -12.79
C ILE A 175 -2.01 1.28 -13.30
N TYR A 176 -2.12 2.28 -12.41
CA TYR A 176 -2.04 3.67 -12.83
C TYR A 176 -0.68 4.01 -13.45
N ALA A 177 0.43 3.46 -12.93
CA ALA A 177 1.76 3.70 -13.48
C ALA A 177 1.93 3.12 -14.89
N LEU A 178 1.29 1.98 -15.18
CA LEU A 178 1.23 1.43 -16.54
C LEU A 178 0.44 2.34 -17.48
N ILE A 179 -0.66 2.91 -17.00
CA ILE A 179 -1.45 3.87 -17.76
C ILE A 179 -0.63 5.14 -18.04
N GLU A 180 0.04 5.69 -17.02
CA GLU A 180 0.89 6.88 -17.17
C GLU A 180 2.01 6.65 -18.17
N ASP A 181 2.70 5.50 -18.08
CA ASP A 181 3.80 5.21 -19.00
C ASP A 181 3.30 4.97 -20.43
N ARG A 182 2.24 4.20 -20.62
CA ARG A 182 1.76 3.85 -21.96
C ARG A 182 1.07 5.02 -22.66
N TYR A 183 0.23 5.76 -21.95
CA TYR A 183 -0.63 6.80 -22.53
C TYR A 183 -0.11 8.21 -22.30
N LYS A 184 1.01 8.37 -21.56
CA LYS A 184 1.63 9.67 -21.27
C LYS A 184 0.65 10.67 -20.63
N ILE A 185 -0.25 10.14 -19.80
CA ILE A 185 -1.11 10.92 -18.91
C ILE A 185 -0.52 10.89 -17.50
N ASN A 186 -0.92 11.83 -16.64
CA ASN A 186 -0.55 11.82 -15.23
C ASN A 186 -1.79 11.62 -14.37
N VAL A 187 -1.66 10.85 -13.30
CA VAL A 187 -2.58 10.87 -12.17
C VAL A 187 -2.07 11.92 -11.19
N ASP A 188 -2.82 13.01 -11.05
CA ASP A 188 -2.46 14.11 -10.16
C ASP A 188 -3.20 14.04 -8.83
N ASP A 189 -4.39 13.41 -8.82
CA ASP A 189 -5.20 13.29 -7.62
C ASP A 189 -5.67 11.85 -7.40
N VAL A 190 -5.60 11.41 -6.15
CA VAL A 190 -6.11 10.12 -5.71
C VAL A 190 -6.96 10.32 -4.46
N GLU A 191 -8.27 10.29 -4.64
CA GLU A 191 -9.20 10.31 -3.52
C GLU A 191 -9.33 8.89 -2.95
N GLN A 192 -9.05 8.74 -1.65
CA GLN A 192 -9.17 7.49 -0.94
C GLN A 192 -10.30 7.54 0.09
N GLU A 193 -11.22 6.58 0.02
CA GLU A 193 -12.31 6.40 0.95
C GLU A 193 -12.19 5.04 1.66
N ILE A 194 -12.36 5.03 2.98
CA ILE A 194 -12.29 3.82 3.82
C ILE A 194 -13.63 3.58 4.49
N ARG A 195 -14.16 2.36 4.38
CA ARG A 195 -15.41 1.94 5.02
C ARG A 195 -15.25 0.59 5.70
N ALA A 196 -16.02 0.36 6.76
CA ALA A 196 -16.21 -0.96 7.33
C ALA A 196 -17.59 -1.49 6.91
N LEU A 197 -17.63 -2.64 6.24
CA LEU A 197 -18.84 -3.26 5.69
C LEU A 197 -18.80 -4.78 5.88
N PRO A 198 -19.93 -5.50 5.88
CA PRO A 198 -19.91 -6.97 5.85
C PRO A 198 -19.12 -7.47 4.63
N ILE A 199 -18.30 -8.50 4.80
CA ILE A 199 -17.54 -9.05 3.68
C ILE A 199 -18.49 -9.70 2.65
N THR A 200 -18.25 -9.46 1.36
CA THR A 200 -19.07 -10.07 0.31
C THR A 200 -18.83 -11.58 0.24
N LYS A 201 -19.81 -12.35 -0.22
CA LYS A 201 -19.67 -13.80 -0.39
C LYS A 201 -18.51 -14.16 -1.33
N ALA A 202 -18.32 -13.38 -2.39
CA ALA A 202 -17.22 -13.54 -3.33
C ALA A 202 -15.85 -13.30 -2.65
N ALA A 203 -15.70 -12.18 -1.93
CA ALA A 203 -14.47 -11.88 -1.20
C ALA A 203 -14.17 -12.93 -0.12
N ALA A 204 -15.18 -13.34 0.67
CA ALA A 204 -15.00 -14.35 1.72
C ALA A 204 -14.47 -15.68 1.17
N LYS A 205 -15.05 -16.14 0.04
CA LYS A 205 -14.61 -17.35 -0.64
C LYS A 205 -13.18 -17.22 -1.17
N LYS A 206 -12.87 -16.12 -1.86
CA LYS A 206 -11.55 -15.92 -2.48
C LYS A 206 -10.42 -15.69 -1.45
N LEU A 207 -10.76 -15.17 -0.27
CA LEU A 207 -9.79 -14.86 0.78
C LEU A 207 -9.71 -15.92 1.89
N ASP A 208 -10.51 -16.98 1.78
CA ASP A 208 -10.63 -18.05 2.78
C ASP A 208 -10.86 -17.48 4.19
N VAL A 209 -11.98 -16.77 4.33
CA VAL A 209 -12.43 -16.18 5.60
C VAL A 209 -13.92 -16.43 5.83
N PRO A 210 -14.39 -16.47 7.10
CA PRO A 210 -15.79 -16.66 7.40
C PRO A 210 -16.67 -15.53 6.84
N GLN A 211 -17.84 -15.85 6.29
CA GLN A 211 -18.79 -14.84 5.76
C GLN A 211 -19.33 -13.88 6.84
N ARG A 212 -19.19 -14.22 8.12
CA ARG A 212 -19.54 -13.34 9.25
C ARG A 212 -18.52 -12.22 9.51
N GLU A 213 -17.40 -12.22 8.80
CA GLU A 213 -16.35 -11.22 8.97
C GLU A 213 -16.75 -9.88 8.34
N TYR A 214 -16.12 -8.80 8.80
CA TYR A 214 -16.24 -7.48 8.17
C TYR A 214 -15.04 -7.24 7.26
N ALA A 215 -15.27 -6.54 6.15
CA ALA A 215 -14.22 -5.98 5.33
C ALA A 215 -13.96 -4.52 5.71
N VAL A 216 -12.68 -4.14 5.76
CA VAL A 216 -12.25 -2.77 5.58
C VAL A 216 -12.15 -2.55 4.07
N GLN A 217 -13.17 -1.91 3.50
CA GLN A 217 -13.22 -1.57 2.09
C GLN A 217 -12.45 -0.28 1.84
N MET A 218 -11.48 -0.37 0.94
CA MET A 218 -10.67 0.72 0.45
C MET A 218 -11.12 1.06 -0.97
N VAL A 219 -11.70 2.24 -1.18
CA VAL A 219 -12.01 2.75 -2.53
C VAL A 219 -11.02 3.84 -2.88
N ARG A 220 -10.42 3.76 -4.06
CA ARG A 220 -9.54 4.80 -4.61
C ARG A 220 -10.00 5.22 -5.98
N ARG A 221 -10.06 6.53 -6.20
CA ARG A 221 -10.40 7.16 -7.48
C ARG A 221 -9.17 7.90 -7.97
N TYR A 222 -8.66 7.52 -9.12
CA TYR A 222 -7.46 8.11 -9.71
C TYR A 222 -7.92 9.08 -10.78
N VAL A 223 -7.58 10.35 -10.62
CA VAL A 223 -8.05 11.46 -11.45
C VAL A 223 -6.86 12.12 -12.13
N SER A 224 -7.03 12.42 -13.42
CA SER A 224 -6.00 13.09 -14.20
C SER A 224 -5.86 14.57 -13.82
N SER A 225 -4.78 15.20 -14.28
CA SER A 225 -4.58 16.66 -14.24
C SER A 225 -5.75 17.48 -14.81
N GLU A 226 -6.50 16.90 -15.74
CA GLU A 226 -7.68 17.51 -16.37
C GLU A 226 -8.99 17.24 -15.60
N GLY A 227 -8.93 16.63 -14.42
CA GLY A 227 -10.10 16.28 -13.63
C GLY A 227 -10.87 15.06 -14.15
N LYS A 228 -10.29 14.27 -15.06
CA LYS A 228 -10.96 13.08 -15.63
C LYS A 228 -10.68 11.86 -14.78
N LEU A 229 -11.73 11.12 -14.40
CA LEU A 229 -11.59 9.83 -13.73
C LEU A 229 -10.94 8.80 -14.67
N ILE A 230 -9.78 8.27 -14.27
CA ILE A 230 -8.97 7.31 -15.03
C ILE A 230 -9.30 5.88 -14.62
N LEU A 231 -9.29 5.62 -13.30
CA LEU A 231 -9.59 4.30 -12.75
C LEU A 231 -10.20 4.41 -11.35
N VAL A 232 -11.02 3.43 -11.01
CA VAL A 232 -11.54 3.20 -9.67
C VAL A 232 -11.08 1.82 -9.20
N SER A 233 -10.46 1.76 -8.03
CA SER A 233 -10.15 0.48 -7.38
C SER A 233 -10.95 0.33 -6.09
N ILE A 234 -11.47 -0.86 -5.84
CA ILE A 234 -12.26 -1.21 -4.67
C ILE A 234 -11.64 -2.48 -4.10
N SER A 235 -11.03 -2.39 -2.93
CA SER A 235 -10.35 -3.51 -2.29
C SER A 235 -11.00 -3.84 -0.95
N ASP A 236 -11.52 -5.05 -0.82
CA ASP A 236 -12.11 -5.56 0.41
C ASP A 236 -11.04 -6.32 1.20
N HIS A 237 -10.57 -5.72 2.29
CA HIS A 237 -9.59 -6.32 3.18
C HIS A 237 -10.28 -6.97 4.38
N PRO A 238 -10.02 -8.24 4.73
CA PRO A 238 -10.59 -8.86 5.93
C PRO A 238 -10.13 -8.10 7.18
N SER A 239 -11.06 -7.68 8.04
CA SER A 239 -10.73 -6.87 9.22
C SER A 239 -9.85 -7.61 10.23
N SER A 240 -9.83 -8.95 10.21
CA SER A 240 -8.93 -9.77 11.02
C SER A 240 -7.48 -9.78 10.53
N ARG A 241 -7.25 -9.32 9.28
CA ARG A 241 -5.95 -9.34 8.60
C ARG A 241 -5.49 -7.97 8.12
N PHE A 242 -6.23 -6.91 8.45
CA PHE A 242 -5.93 -5.57 7.94
C PHE A 242 -6.28 -4.48 8.94
N SER A 243 -5.40 -3.50 9.03
CA SER A 243 -5.66 -2.25 9.74
C SER A 243 -5.19 -1.06 8.90
N TYR A 244 -5.90 0.05 9.00
CA TYR A 244 -5.43 1.31 8.44
C TYR A 244 -4.99 2.23 9.56
N THR A 245 -3.77 2.76 9.47
CA THR A 245 -3.19 3.63 10.49
C THR A 245 -2.85 4.97 9.87
N MET A 246 -3.34 6.05 10.48
CA MET A 246 -3.03 7.41 10.06
C MET A 246 -2.47 8.20 11.24
N HIS A 247 -1.30 8.79 11.06
CA HIS A 247 -0.72 9.69 12.05
C HIS A 247 -0.92 11.14 11.61
N LEU A 248 -1.72 11.87 12.39
CA LEU A 248 -1.94 13.30 12.19
C LEU A 248 -1.01 14.06 13.14
N ARG A 249 -0.25 15.01 12.59
CA ARG A 249 0.56 15.96 13.36
C ARG A 249 0.06 17.36 13.06
N ARG A 250 -0.05 18.18 14.09
CA ARG A 250 -0.35 19.60 13.97
C ARG A 250 0.85 20.31 13.34
N GLU A 251 0.63 21.11 12.30
CA GLU A 251 1.67 22.01 11.80
C GLU A 251 2.05 23.06 12.86
N GLY A 252 3.34 23.31 13.06
CA GLY A 252 3.82 24.51 13.75
C GLY A 252 4.35 24.39 15.18
N MET A 253 4.38 23.22 15.84
CA MET A 253 5.13 23.11 17.11
C MET A 253 6.61 22.83 16.84
N LYS A 254 7.38 23.91 16.59
CA LYS A 254 8.78 23.93 17.02
C LYS A 254 8.75 23.78 18.54
N GLY A 255 9.13 22.60 19.04
CA GLY A 255 9.38 22.43 20.47
C GLY A 255 10.49 23.39 20.87
N SER A 256 10.14 24.43 21.62
CA SER A 256 11.05 24.96 22.62
C SER A 256 11.24 23.86 23.65
N SER A 257 12.46 23.35 23.73
CA SER A 257 13.22 22.93 24.93
C SER A 257 14.31 21.94 24.53
#